data_AF-E0WHE1-F1
#
_entry.id   AF-E0WHE1-F1
#
_cell.length_a   1.000
_cell.length_b   1.000
_cell.length_c   1.000
_cell.angle_alpha   90.00
_cell.angle_beta   90.00
_cell.angle_gamma   90.00
#
_symmetry.space_group_name_H-M   'P 1'
#
loop_
_entity.id
_entity.type
_entity.pdbx_description
1 polymer ?
#
loop_
_entity_poly.entity_id
_entity_poly.type
_entity_poly.pdbx_seq_one_letter_code
_entity_poly.pdbx_strand_id
1 'polypeptide(L)'
;EAAEWANVAGETPWTADAQTFTEMKDRLVKFVNKGRLGIFGNGYWGNQSYKLTPAQNLVAITHYFQALEIQRDLGQMMTIFGGKDPHPQSLVVGGVTSIIDIKDPAKRQLFKDLALRVRAFIKGAYMPDMYMLANM
;
A
#
# COMPACT_ATOMS: atom_id res chain seq x y z
N GLU A 1 14.06 -9.43 7.32
CA GLU A 1 13.34 -8.20 6.96
C GLU A 1 11.85 -8.39 6.70
N ALA A 2 11.30 -8.40 5.47
CA ALA A 2 9.83 -8.36 5.30
C ALA A 2 9.07 -9.49 6.04
N ALA A 3 9.52 -10.74 5.87
CA ALA A 3 8.96 -11.89 6.60
C ALA A 3 9.21 -11.83 8.11
N GLU A 4 10.36 -11.33 8.52
CA GLU A 4 10.74 -11.21 9.93
C GLU A 4 9.81 -10.24 10.67
N TRP A 5 9.60 -9.04 10.13
CA TRP A 5 8.73 -8.05 10.75
C TRP A 5 7.25 -8.43 10.68
N ALA A 6 6.84 -9.16 9.64
CA ALA A 6 5.50 -9.74 9.59
C ALA A 6 5.29 -10.78 10.70
N ASN A 7 6.29 -11.66 10.92
CA ASN A 7 6.24 -12.64 12.00
C ASN A 7 6.23 -11.98 13.40
N VAL A 8 6.99 -10.91 13.60
CA VAL A 8 6.94 -10.10 14.85
C VAL A 8 5.53 -9.53 15.07
N ALA A 9 4.85 -9.11 14.00
CA ALA A 9 3.46 -8.64 14.06
C ALA A 9 2.43 -9.78 14.20
N GLY A 10 2.84 -11.05 14.15
CA GLY A 10 1.94 -12.21 14.20
C GLY A 10 1.09 -12.39 12.92
N GLU A 11 1.57 -11.88 11.79
CA GLU A 11 0.85 -11.87 10.52
C GLU A 11 1.69 -12.50 9.39
N THR A 12 1.02 -12.93 8.31
CA THR A 12 1.69 -13.39 7.10
C THR A 12 2.23 -12.19 6.31
N PRO A 13 3.49 -12.22 5.84
CA PRO A 13 4.02 -11.12 5.03
C PRO A 13 3.22 -10.93 3.75
N TRP A 14 2.96 -9.68 3.40
CA TRP A 14 2.30 -9.31 2.14
C TRP A 14 3.15 -9.69 0.93
N THR A 15 4.47 -9.51 1.03
CA THR A 15 5.45 -9.90 0.02
C THR A 15 6.70 -10.39 0.73
N ALA A 16 7.21 -11.55 0.33
CA ALA A 16 8.40 -12.15 0.92
C ALA A 16 9.33 -12.81 -0.12
N ASP A 17 8.94 -12.84 -1.39
CA ASP A 17 9.74 -13.46 -2.44
C ASP A 17 10.93 -12.56 -2.84
N ALA A 18 12.08 -13.17 -3.01
CA ALA A 18 13.31 -12.46 -3.39
C ALA A 18 13.23 -11.82 -4.78
N GLN A 19 12.37 -12.36 -5.67
CA GLN A 19 12.20 -11.85 -7.02
C GLN A 19 11.61 -10.44 -7.01
N THR A 20 10.54 -10.19 -6.26
CA THR A 20 9.89 -8.88 -6.17
C THR A 20 10.87 -7.80 -5.68
N PHE A 21 11.68 -8.11 -4.66
CA PHE A 21 12.68 -7.16 -4.16
C PHE A 21 13.81 -6.92 -5.17
N THR A 22 14.21 -7.95 -5.93
CA THR A 22 15.21 -7.82 -7.00
C THR A 22 14.68 -6.94 -8.13
N GLU A 23 13.45 -7.18 -8.59
CA GLU A 23 12.80 -6.37 -9.62
C GLU A 23 12.60 -4.92 -9.18
N MET A 24 12.25 -4.69 -7.92
CA MET A 24 12.16 -3.33 -7.36
C MET A 24 13.53 -2.65 -7.35
N LYS A 25 14.58 -3.33 -6.88
CA LYS A 25 15.94 -2.79 -6.90
C LYS A 25 16.37 -2.43 -8.32
N ASP A 26 16.14 -3.29 -9.30
CA ASP A 26 16.49 -3.04 -10.70
C ASP A 26 15.70 -1.86 -11.27
N ARG A 27 14.42 -1.74 -10.93
CA ARG A 27 13.58 -0.59 -11.28
C ARG A 27 14.15 0.71 -10.70
N LEU A 28 14.59 0.70 -9.44
CA LEU A 28 15.20 1.86 -8.79
C LEU A 28 16.54 2.24 -9.43
N VAL A 29 17.41 1.26 -9.71
CA VAL A 29 18.70 1.52 -10.39
C VAL A 29 18.47 2.13 -11.77
N LYS A 30 17.55 1.55 -12.56
CA LYS A 30 17.18 2.12 -13.87
C LYS A 30 16.61 3.52 -13.75
N PHE A 31 15.82 3.81 -12.71
CA PHE A 31 15.27 5.14 -12.46
C PHE A 31 16.36 6.16 -12.12
N VAL A 32 17.27 5.81 -11.20
CA VAL A 32 18.38 6.68 -10.78
C VAL A 32 19.35 6.95 -11.93
N ASN A 33 19.69 5.93 -12.73
CA ASN A 33 20.60 6.07 -13.86
C ASN A 33 20.08 6.99 -14.98
N LYS A 34 18.78 7.27 -15.03
CA LYS A 34 18.22 8.28 -15.96
C LYS A 34 18.57 9.71 -15.57
N GLY A 35 19.07 9.95 -14.35
CA GLY A 35 19.45 11.28 -13.84
C GLY A 35 18.29 12.23 -13.52
N ARG A 36 17.05 11.87 -13.85
CA ARG A 36 15.84 12.65 -13.58
C ARG A 36 15.10 12.07 -12.38
N LEU A 37 15.56 12.41 -11.18
CA LEU A 37 15.08 11.83 -9.92
C LEU A 37 13.69 12.30 -9.48
N GLY A 38 13.13 13.34 -10.11
CA GLY A 38 11.77 13.83 -9.81
C GLY A 38 11.59 14.15 -8.33
N ILE A 39 10.59 13.54 -7.69
CA ILE A 39 10.29 13.71 -6.26
C ILE A 39 11.42 13.22 -5.33
N PHE A 40 12.38 12.44 -5.85
CA PHE A 40 13.54 11.95 -5.09
C PHE A 40 14.79 12.82 -5.30
N GLY A 41 14.71 13.85 -6.15
CA GLY A 41 15.81 14.81 -6.36
C GLY A 41 16.05 15.67 -5.12
N ASN A 42 17.32 15.95 -4.81
CA ASN A 42 17.74 16.75 -3.66
C ASN A 42 17.18 16.26 -2.29
N GLY A 43 16.88 14.97 -2.16
CA GLY A 43 16.55 14.37 -0.88
C GLY A 43 17.76 14.30 0.06
N TYR A 44 17.49 14.10 1.35
CA TYR A 44 18.52 14.01 2.40
C TYR A 44 19.28 12.67 2.42
N TRP A 45 19.54 12.09 1.25
CA TRP A 45 20.16 10.76 1.12
C TRP A 45 21.54 10.73 1.78
N GLY A 46 21.81 9.70 2.59
CA GLY A 46 23.05 9.57 3.36
C GLY A 46 23.09 10.37 4.67
N ASN A 47 22.01 11.04 5.07
CA ASN A 47 21.93 11.69 6.38
C ASN A 47 22.14 10.67 7.51
N GLN A 48 23.01 11.01 8.47
CA GLN A 48 23.36 10.14 9.62
C GLN A 48 22.16 9.78 10.51
N SER A 49 21.06 10.53 10.42
CA SER A 49 19.82 10.27 11.15
C SER A 49 19.01 9.11 10.55
N TYR A 50 19.28 8.70 9.31
CA TYR A 50 18.66 7.51 8.72
C TYR A 50 19.33 6.25 9.25
N LYS A 51 18.56 5.45 10.02
CA LYS A 51 19.07 4.27 10.75
C LYS A 51 18.73 2.93 10.08
N LEU A 52 17.81 2.95 9.14
CA LEU A 52 17.42 1.80 8.33
C LEU A 52 18.61 1.16 7.61
N THR A 53 18.73 -0.17 7.69
CA THR A 53 19.71 -0.91 6.88
C THR A 53 19.32 -0.84 5.39
N PRO A 54 20.24 -1.11 4.44
CA PRO A 54 19.89 -1.16 3.02
C PRO A 54 18.79 -2.17 2.69
N ALA A 55 18.75 -3.32 3.38
CA ALA A 55 17.73 -4.34 3.18
C ALA A 55 16.35 -3.85 3.66
N GLN A 56 16.29 -3.21 4.83
CA GLN A 56 15.06 -2.64 5.35
C GLN A 56 14.56 -1.46 4.51
N ASN A 57 15.46 -0.61 4.00
CA ASN A 57 15.10 0.43 3.03
C ASN A 57 14.49 -0.15 1.75
N LEU A 58 15.02 -1.27 1.26
CA LEU A 58 14.46 -1.95 0.08
C LEU A 58 13.07 -2.52 0.36
N VAL A 59 12.81 -3.04 1.57
CA VAL A 59 11.46 -3.45 1.98
C VAL A 59 10.51 -2.26 2.00
N ALA A 60 10.88 -1.19 2.71
CA ALA A 60 10.04 0.00 2.87
C ALA A 60 9.69 0.66 1.52
N ILE A 61 10.65 0.80 0.60
CA ILE A 61 10.38 1.37 -0.73
C ILE A 61 9.53 0.44 -1.60
N THR A 62 9.67 -0.89 -1.43
CA THR A 62 8.82 -1.86 -2.11
C THR A 62 7.36 -1.70 -1.68
N HIS A 63 7.13 -1.69 -0.36
CA HIS A 63 5.80 -1.49 0.20
C HIS A 63 5.24 -0.09 -0.10
N TYR A 64 6.08 0.95 -0.17
CA TYR A 64 5.66 2.29 -0.60
C TYR A 64 5.00 2.26 -1.98
N PHE A 65 5.62 1.60 -2.97
CA PHE A 65 5.04 1.52 -4.31
C PHE A 65 3.81 0.61 -4.37
N GLN A 66 3.80 -0.49 -3.64
CA GLN A 66 2.62 -1.36 -3.54
C GLN A 66 1.44 -0.66 -2.85
N ALA A 67 1.71 0.20 -1.85
CA ALA A 67 0.68 1.01 -1.19
C ALA A 67 -0.05 1.95 -2.15
N LEU A 68 0.61 2.41 -3.22
CA LEU A 68 -0.02 3.23 -4.26
C LEU A 68 -1.11 2.46 -5.04
N GLU A 69 -0.98 1.14 -5.15
CA GLU A 69 -2.04 0.30 -5.74
C GLU A 69 -3.16 0.06 -4.72
N ILE A 70 -2.80 -0.18 -3.46
CA ILE A 70 -3.77 -0.41 -2.39
C ILE A 70 -4.63 0.83 -2.11
N GLN A 71 -4.08 2.03 -2.17
CA GLN A 71 -4.85 3.27 -2.04
C GLN A 71 -5.81 3.49 -3.22
N ARG A 72 -5.46 3.03 -4.42
CA ARG A 72 -6.39 3.03 -5.56
C ARG A 72 -7.54 2.04 -5.29
N ASP A 73 -7.24 0.85 -4.77
CA ASP A 73 -8.25 -0.14 -4.42
C ASP A 73 -9.21 0.40 -3.32
N LEU A 74 -8.70 1.17 -2.35
CA LEU A 74 -9.52 1.91 -1.37
C LEU A 74 -10.46 2.93 -2.04
N GLY A 75 -9.97 3.72 -3.00
CA GLY A 75 -10.80 4.66 -3.75
C GLY A 75 -11.88 3.95 -4.59
N GLN A 76 -11.57 2.77 -5.13
CA GLN A 76 -12.56 1.91 -5.81
C GLN A 76 -13.65 1.45 -4.83
N MET A 77 -13.29 1.04 -3.61
CA MET A 77 -14.29 0.67 -2.59
C MET A 77 -15.28 1.80 -2.33
N MET A 78 -14.79 3.04 -2.19
CA MET A 78 -15.64 4.23 -2.04
C MET A 78 -16.52 4.46 -3.28
N THR A 79 -15.97 4.25 -4.48
CA THR A 79 -16.67 4.45 -5.75
C THR A 79 -17.83 3.47 -5.95
N ILE A 80 -17.72 2.22 -5.49
CA ILE A 80 -18.77 1.18 -5.67
C ILE A 80 -20.14 1.65 -5.16
N PHE A 81 -20.18 2.32 -4.00
CA PHE A 81 -21.42 2.81 -3.38
C PHE A 81 -21.50 4.34 -3.30
N GLY A 82 -20.44 5.04 -3.66
CA GLY A 82 -20.29 6.51 -3.61
C GLY A 82 -20.33 7.20 -4.96
N GLY A 83 -20.25 6.44 -6.06
CA GLY A 83 -20.20 6.94 -7.44
C GLY A 83 -18.85 7.52 -7.87
N LYS A 84 -18.09 8.10 -6.94
CA LYS A 84 -16.72 8.60 -7.15
C LYS A 84 -15.94 8.74 -5.85
N ASP A 85 -14.62 8.75 -6.00
CA ASP A 85 -13.65 9.11 -4.96
C ASP A 85 -12.56 10.00 -5.59
N PRO A 86 -12.23 11.17 -5.01
CA PRO A 86 -12.78 11.76 -3.79
C PRO A 86 -14.19 12.36 -3.93
N HIS A 87 -14.81 12.69 -2.78
CA HIS A 87 -16.14 13.31 -2.64
C HIS A 87 -17.29 12.43 -3.16
N PRO A 88 -17.65 11.33 -2.47
CA PRO A 88 -18.78 10.50 -2.88
C PRO A 88 -20.08 11.32 -2.89
N GLN A 89 -20.94 11.06 -3.89
CA GLN A 89 -22.22 11.77 -4.07
C GLN A 89 -23.43 10.86 -3.82
N SER A 90 -23.25 9.83 -2.99
CA SER A 90 -24.34 8.93 -2.64
C SER A 90 -25.08 9.31 -1.37
N LEU A 91 -24.54 10.20 -0.53
CA LEU A 91 -25.19 10.61 0.72
C LEU A 91 -26.30 11.63 0.45
N VAL A 92 -27.47 11.40 1.05
CA VAL A 92 -28.61 12.33 1.06
C VAL A 92 -29.18 12.42 2.47
N VAL A 93 -29.90 13.49 2.78
CA VAL A 93 -30.58 13.60 4.08
C VAL A 93 -31.54 12.41 4.23
N GLY A 94 -31.33 11.60 5.27
CA GLY A 94 -32.12 10.41 5.55
C GLY A 94 -31.60 9.09 4.96
N GLY A 95 -30.49 9.08 4.20
CA GLY A 95 -29.92 7.81 3.72
C GLY A 95 -28.89 7.93 2.59
N VAL A 96 -28.97 7.00 1.64
CA VAL A 96 -28.06 6.90 0.50
C VAL A 96 -28.81 6.64 -0.81
N THR A 97 -28.24 7.08 -1.93
CA THR A 97 -28.83 6.90 -3.28
C THR A 97 -28.46 5.55 -3.92
N SER A 98 -27.42 4.85 -3.43
CA SER A 98 -26.85 3.63 -4.00
C SER A 98 -27.64 2.35 -3.67
N ILE A 99 -28.97 2.41 -3.68
CA ILE A 99 -29.87 1.33 -3.24
C ILE A 99 -29.79 0.12 -4.18
N ILE A 100 -29.76 0.35 -5.49
CA ILE A 100 -29.64 -0.72 -6.50
C ILE A 100 -28.28 -1.41 -6.36
N ASP A 101 -27.22 -0.63 -6.17
CA ASP A 101 -25.85 -1.13 -6.08
C ASP A 101 -25.61 -1.95 -4.82
N ILE A 102 -26.16 -1.52 -3.68
CA ILE A 102 -26.12 -2.27 -2.43
C ILE A 102 -26.82 -3.63 -2.57
N LYS A 103 -27.90 -3.70 -3.38
CA LYS A 103 -28.67 -4.93 -3.63
C LYS A 103 -28.02 -5.84 -4.67
N ASP A 104 -27.10 -5.34 -5.48
CA ASP A 104 -26.34 -6.14 -6.45
C ASP A 104 -25.31 -7.07 -5.76
N PRO A 105 -25.45 -8.40 -5.86
CA PRO A 105 -24.49 -9.35 -5.29
C PRO A 105 -23.06 -9.19 -5.83
N ALA A 106 -22.90 -8.82 -7.10
CA ALA A 106 -21.58 -8.68 -7.72
C ALA A 106 -20.83 -7.47 -7.13
N LYS A 107 -21.53 -6.34 -6.90
CA LYS A 107 -20.94 -5.15 -6.27
C LYS A 107 -20.55 -5.40 -4.80
N ARG A 108 -21.38 -6.12 -4.05
CA ARG A 108 -21.04 -6.53 -2.67
C ARG A 108 -19.82 -7.46 -2.63
N GLN A 109 -19.74 -8.41 -3.56
CA GLN A 109 -18.61 -9.32 -3.65
C GLN A 109 -17.32 -8.56 -4.00
N LEU A 110 -17.36 -7.67 -5.00
CA LEU A 110 -16.22 -6.82 -5.35
C LEU A 110 -15.74 -5.98 -4.17
N PHE A 111 -16.66 -5.32 -3.44
CA PHE A 111 -16.30 -4.55 -2.24
C PHE A 111 -15.63 -5.43 -1.20
N LYS A 112 -16.15 -6.64 -0.95
CA LYS A 112 -15.59 -7.58 0.01
C LYS A 112 -14.18 -8.02 -0.39
N ASP A 113 -13.95 -8.34 -1.66
CA ASP A 113 -12.65 -8.80 -2.15
C ASP A 113 -11.59 -7.69 -2.04
N LEU A 114 -11.95 -6.46 -2.40
CA LEU A 114 -11.10 -5.29 -2.18
C LEU A 114 -10.83 -5.07 -0.69
N ALA A 115 -11.85 -5.14 0.17
CA ALA A 115 -11.69 -4.97 1.61
C ALA A 115 -10.75 -6.02 2.23
N LEU A 116 -10.86 -7.27 1.79
CA LEU A 116 -9.96 -8.36 2.23
C LEU A 116 -8.53 -8.14 1.75
N ARG A 117 -8.34 -7.69 0.50
CA ARG A 117 -7.03 -7.36 -0.06
C ARG A 117 -6.36 -6.21 0.69
N VAL A 118 -7.08 -5.12 0.92
CA VAL A 118 -6.59 -3.97 1.71
C VAL A 118 -6.23 -4.42 3.13
N ARG A 119 -7.10 -5.21 3.78
CA ARG A 119 -6.83 -5.75 5.11
C ARG A 119 -5.56 -6.62 5.14
N ALA A 120 -5.37 -7.46 4.13
CA ALA A 120 -4.17 -8.28 4.01
C ALA A 120 -2.90 -7.43 3.87
N PHE A 121 -2.94 -6.34 3.08
CA PHE A 121 -1.82 -5.40 2.98
C PHE A 121 -1.55 -4.68 4.32
N ILE A 122 -2.60 -4.21 5.00
CA ILE A 122 -2.45 -3.53 6.29
C ILE A 122 -1.74 -4.44 7.30
N LYS A 123 -2.20 -5.70 7.39
CA LYS A 123 -1.65 -6.69 8.32
C LYS A 123 -0.27 -7.20 7.92
N GLY A 124 -0.03 -7.42 6.63
CA GLY A 124 1.17 -8.08 6.14
C GLY A 124 2.30 -7.16 5.69
N ALA A 125 2.05 -5.85 5.53
CA ALA A 125 3.07 -4.86 5.15
C ALA A 125 3.03 -3.63 6.07
N TYR A 126 1.90 -2.91 6.12
CA TYR A 126 1.84 -1.61 6.81
C TYR A 126 2.16 -1.71 8.31
N MET A 127 1.49 -2.61 9.04
CA MET A 127 1.76 -2.83 10.46
C MET A 127 3.19 -3.35 10.71
N PRO A 128 3.69 -4.39 10.00
CA PRO A 128 5.08 -4.83 10.06
C PRO A 128 6.10 -3.72 9.82
N ASP A 129 5.88 -2.84 8.83
CA ASP A 129 6.77 -1.72 8.54
C ASP A 129 6.82 -0.73 9.71
N MET A 130 5.68 -0.50 10.40
CA MET A 130 5.65 0.34 11.60
C MET A 130 6.44 -0.30 12.75
N TYR A 131 6.33 -1.62 12.95
CA TYR A 131 7.14 -2.32 13.94
C TYR A 131 8.64 -2.25 13.60
N MET A 132 8.99 -2.43 12.33
CA MET A 132 10.37 -2.26 11.86
C MET A 132 10.90 -0.89 12.24
N LEU A 133 10.16 0.17 11.88
CA LEU A 133 10.54 1.57 12.15
C LEU A 133 10.63 1.90 13.64
N ALA A 134 9.76 1.34 14.48
CA ALA A 134 9.71 1.62 15.90
C ALA A 134 10.86 0.98 16.70
N ASN A 135 11.50 -0.07 16.16
CA ASN A 135 12.57 -0.81 16.82
C ASN A 135 13.98 -0.38 16.35
N MET A 136 14.12 0.89 15.94
CA MET A 136 15.37 1.50 15.46
C MET A 136 16.08 2.35 16.51
#